data_AF-A0AAP2DW94-F1
#
_entry.id   AF-A0AAP2DW94-F1
#
_cell.length_a   1.000
_cell.length_b   1.000
_cell.length_c   1.000
_cell.angle_alpha   90.00
_cell.angle_beta   90.00
_cell.angle_gamma   90.00
#
_symmetry.space_group_name_H-M   'P 1'
#
loop_
_entity.id
_entity.type
_entity.pdbx_description
1 polymer ?
#
loop_
_entity_poly.entity_id
_entity_poly.type
_entity_poly.pdbx_seq_one_letter_code
_entity_poly.pdbx_strand_id
1 'polypeptide(L)'
;MRSLKSLRICEKGHRYYKSSDCPTCPVCAQEEKPTEGFMAGLSAPAQRALAGAGINTLQQLAKKSEAHVLALHGMGPASIPKLRKVLADAGLTFAAKESQPIKKVHR
;
A
#
# COMPACT_ATOMS: atom_id res chain seq x y z
N MET A 1 16.08 29.52 -2.18
CA MET A 1 17.26 28.72 -2.56
C MET A 1 16.82 27.58 -3.47
N ARG A 2 17.23 27.55 -4.75
CA ARG A 2 16.89 26.47 -5.70
C ARG A 2 17.72 25.24 -5.35
N SER A 3 17.07 24.17 -4.91
CA SER A 3 17.75 22.90 -4.68
C SER A 3 18.25 22.35 -6.03
N LEU A 4 19.56 22.30 -6.23
CA LEU A 4 20.19 21.77 -7.43
C LEU A 4 19.91 20.27 -7.50
N LYS A 5 19.19 19.84 -8.54
CA LYS A 5 18.87 18.42 -8.75
C LYS A 5 20.01 17.78 -9.55
N SER A 6 20.58 16.70 -9.05
CA SER A 6 21.58 15.91 -9.79
C SER A 6 20.89 14.84 -10.64
N LEU A 7 21.40 14.62 -11.85
CA LEU A 7 21.00 13.48 -12.69
C LEU A 7 21.65 12.21 -12.15
N ARG A 8 20.86 11.15 -11.98
CA ARG A 8 21.29 9.82 -11.51
C ARG A 8 20.71 8.75 -12.41
N ILE A 9 21.37 7.60 -12.49
CA ILE A 9 20.93 6.42 -13.26
C ILE A 9 20.88 5.24 -12.29
N CYS A 10 19.75 4.52 -12.23
CA CYS A 10 19.63 3.33 -11.39
C CYS A 10 20.15 2.07 -12.11
N GLU A 11 20.23 0.95 -11.39
CA GLU A 11 20.68 -0.35 -11.93
C GLU A 11 19.79 -0.89 -13.06
N LYS A 12 18.50 -0.52 -13.08
CA LYS A 12 17.57 -0.83 -14.19
C LYS A 12 17.71 0.14 -15.38
N GLY A 13 18.62 1.12 -15.33
CA GLY A 13 18.87 2.08 -16.42
C GLY A 13 18.00 3.35 -16.41
N HIS A 14 17.12 3.54 -15.41
CA HIS A 14 16.27 4.72 -15.35
C HIS A 14 17.04 5.98 -14.98
N ARG A 15 16.89 7.02 -15.80
CA ARG A 15 17.44 8.36 -15.59
C ARG A 15 16.48 9.19 -14.75
N TYR A 16 16.91 9.69 -13.60
CA TYR A 16 16.07 10.49 -12.70
C TYR A 16 16.84 11.65 -12.06
N TYR A 17 16.11 12.70 -11.69
CA TYR A 17 16.67 13.90 -11.05
C TYR A 17 16.24 13.98 -9.60
N LYS A 18 17.19 14.13 -8.67
CA LYS A 18 16.88 14.27 -7.25
C LYS A 18 17.79 15.28 -6.57
N SER A 19 17.22 16.02 -5.63
CA SER A 19 17.95 16.92 -4.72
C SER A 19 18.40 16.20 -3.44
N SER A 20 17.67 15.17 -3.03
CA SER A 20 17.98 14.35 -1.86
C SER A 20 18.97 13.25 -2.22
N ASP A 21 19.87 12.92 -1.30
CA ASP A 21 20.88 11.91 -1.51
C ASP A 21 20.36 10.46 -1.50
N CYS A 22 19.13 10.22 -1.07
CA CYS A 22 18.58 8.85 -0.99
C CYS A 22 18.59 8.18 -2.39
N PRO A 23 19.19 6.98 -2.53
CA PRO A 23 19.45 6.30 -3.80
C PRO A 23 18.21 5.66 -4.43
N THR A 24 17.03 5.76 -3.79
CA THR A 24 15.80 5.20 -4.31
C THR A 24 15.42 5.84 -5.65
N CYS A 25 15.31 5.00 -6.68
CA CYS A 25 14.84 5.40 -7.99
C CYS A 25 13.30 5.57 -7.98
N PRO A 26 12.78 6.78 -8.27
CA PRO A 26 11.33 7.01 -8.28
C PRO A 26 10.62 6.29 -9.43
N VAL A 27 11.32 5.98 -10.53
CA VAL A 27 10.78 5.26 -11.68
C VAL A 27 10.58 3.79 -11.33
N CYS A 28 11.61 3.11 -10.80
CA CYS A 28 11.48 1.71 -10.35
C CYS A 28 10.35 1.54 -9.33
N ALA A 29 10.25 2.47 -8.37
CA ALA A 29 9.19 2.45 -7.35
C ALA A 29 7.77 2.65 -7.95
N GLN A 30 7.68 3.18 -9.16
CA GLN A 30 6.42 3.33 -9.88
C GLN A 30 6.07 2.11 -10.75
N GLU A 31 7.07 1.41 -11.30
CA GLU A 31 6.86 0.21 -12.11
C GLU A 31 6.47 -1.02 -11.28
N GLU A 32 6.97 -1.14 -10.06
CA GLU A 32 6.67 -2.26 -9.16
C GLU A 32 5.27 -2.17 -8.51
N LYS A 33 4.47 -1.16 -8.90
CA LYS A 33 3.11 -1.02 -8.40
C LYS A 33 2.26 -2.19 -8.89
N PRO A 34 1.54 -2.89 -7.99
CA PRO A 34 0.54 -3.87 -8.40
C PRO A 34 -0.47 -3.22 -9.36
N THR A 35 -0.49 -3.69 -10.60
CA THR A 35 -1.46 -3.27 -11.62
C THR A 35 -2.82 -3.94 -11.42
N GLU A 36 -2.84 -5.05 -10.67
CA GLU A 36 -3.99 -5.92 -10.49
C GLU A 36 -4.28 -6.18 -8.99
N GLY A 37 -5.52 -6.58 -8.71
CA GLY A 37 -6.00 -6.91 -7.37
C GLY A 37 -6.58 -5.72 -6.59
N PHE A 38 -6.96 -5.95 -5.33
CA PHE A 38 -7.64 -4.95 -4.49
C PHE A 38 -6.77 -3.77 -4.05
N MET A 39 -5.45 -3.90 -4.24
CA MET A 39 -4.48 -2.84 -4.01
C MET A 39 -4.27 -1.95 -5.25
N ALA A 40 -4.80 -2.35 -6.42
CA ALA A 40 -4.73 -1.56 -7.64
C ALA A 40 -5.46 -0.22 -7.42
N GLY A 41 -4.76 0.89 -7.68
CA GLY A 41 -5.31 2.24 -7.48
C GLY A 41 -5.21 2.79 -6.04
N LEU A 42 -4.58 2.07 -5.12
CA LEU A 42 -4.10 2.63 -3.85
C LEU A 42 -2.76 3.36 -4.05
N SER A 43 -2.47 4.30 -3.17
CA SER A 43 -1.16 4.96 -3.15
C SER A 43 -0.09 3.99 -2.66
N ALA A 44 1.17 4.19 -3.07
CA ALA A 44 2.30 3.40 -2.57
C ALA A 44 2.34 3.27 -1.03
N PRO A 45 2.11 4.34 -0.22
CA PRO A 45 2.05 4.19 1.24
C PRO A 45 0.87 3.34 1.71
N ALA A 46 -0.31 3.43 1.09
CA ALA A 46 -1.46 2.61 1.45
C ALA A 46 -1.23 1.11 1.14
N GLN A 47 -0.63 0.81 -0.02
CA GLN A 47 -0.24 -0.56 -0.39
C GLN A 47 0.76 -1.14 0.62
N ARG A 48 1.80 -0.37 0.95
CA ARG A 48 2.82 -0.76 1.94
C ARG A 48 2.21 -0.94 3.34
N ALA A 49 1.27 -0.08 3.73
CA ALA A 49 0.57 -0.16 5.01
C ALA A 49 -0.21 -1.47 5.14
N LEU A 50 -0.97 -1.85 4.11
CA LEU A 50 -1.71 -3.10 4.07
C LEU A 50 -0.79 -4.33 4.06
N ALA A 51 0.24 -4.33 3.20
CA ALA A 51 1.21 -5.42 3.14
C ALA A 51 1.97 -5.58 4.47
N GLY A 52 2.38 -4.48 5.10
CA GLY A 52 3.02 -4.46 6.42
C GLY A 52 2.10 -4.91 7.55
N ALA A 53 0.79 -4.70 7.42
CA ALA A 53 -0.23 -5.25 8.31
C ALA A 53 -0.58 -6.73 8.01
N GLY A 54 0.09 -7.36 7.05
CA GLY A 54 -0.15 -8.75 6.63
C GLY A 54 -1.44 -8.95 5.83
N ILE A 55 -1.98 -7.87 5.26
CA ILE A 55 -3.23 -7.87 4.49
C ILE A 55 -2.88 -7.92 3.01
N ASN A 56 -2.80 -9.13 2.46
CA ASN A 56 -2.46 -9.38 1.06
C ASN A 56 -3.65 -9.92 0.25
N THR A 57 -4.82 -10.09 0.88
CA THR A 57 -6.03 -10.64 0.25
C THR A 57 -7.29 -9.94 0.74
N LEU A 58 -8.36 -10.00 -0.07
CA LEU A 58 -9.68 -9.46 0.28
C LEU A 58 -10.33 -10.14 1.48
N GLN A 59 -9.97 -11.40 1.77
CA GLN A 59 -10.46 -12.09 2.96
C GLN A 59 -9.76 -11.60 4.24
N GLN A 60 -8.48 -11.21 4.15
CA GLN A 60 -7.74 -10.67 5.30
C GLN A 60 -8.19 -9.24 5.62
N LEU A 61 -8.14 -8.34 4.64
CA LEU A 61 -9.33 -7.65 4.17
C LEU A 61 -10.51 -7.45 5.11
N ALA A 62 -11.56 -8.20 4.78
CA ALA A 62 -12.85 -8.30 5.45
C ALA A 62 -12.77 -8.64 6.95
N LYS A 63 -11.69 -9.29 7.42
CA LYS A 63 -11.52 -9.60 8.86
C LYS A 63 -11.11 -8.38 9.68
N LYS A 64 -10.69 -7.29 9.03
CA LYS A 64 -10.33 -6.04 9.71
C LYS A 64 -11.54 -5.12 9.76
N SER A 65 -11.57 -4.26 10.78
CA SER A 65 -12.54 -3.17 10.86
C SER A 65 -12.06 -1.99 10.01
N GLU A 66 -13.00 -1.19 9.52
CA GLU A 66 -12.71 0.03 8.77
C GLU A 66 -11.82 0.99 9.57
N ALA A 67 -12.10 1.13 10.87
CA ALA A 67 -11.31 1.96 11.79
C ALA A 67 -9.86 1.48 11.93
N HIS A 68 -9.63 0.16 12.03
CA HIS A 68 -8.28 -0.40 12.11
C HIS A 68 -7.50 -0.11 10.83
N VAL A 69 -8.14 -0.32 9.67
CA VAL A 69 -7.50 -0.08 8.37
C VAL A 69 -7.18 1.40 8.18
N LEU A 70 -8.06 2.30 8.62
CA LEU A 70 -7.81 3.74 8.58
C LEU A 70 -6.69 4.17 9.54
N ALA A 71 -6.50 3.46 10.66
CA ALA A 71 -5.44 3.75 11.62
C ALA A 71 -4.03 3.34 11.14
N LEU A 72 -3.92 2.58 10.03
CA LEU A 72 -2.63 2.19 9.49
C LEU A 72 -1.86 3.41 8.95
N HIS A 73 -0.58 3.51 9.32
CA HIS A 73 0.28 4.59 8.84
C HIS A 73 0.45 4.52 7.31
N GLY A 74 -0.07 5.52 6.60
CA GLY A 74 -0.10 5.58 5.14
C GLY A 74 -1.48 5.36 4.53
N MET A 75 -2.50 5.03 5.33
CA MET A 75 -3.89 5.00 4.92
C MET A 75 -4.56 6.35 5.13
N GLY A 76 -4.99 6.96 4.02
CA GLY A 76 -5.78 8.19 4.04
C GLY A 76 -7.29 7.91 3.96
N PRO A 77 -8.15 8.86 4.37
CA PRO A 77 -9.60 8.72 4.31
C PRO A 77 -10.13 8.43 2.89
N ALA A 78 -9.42 8.90 1.85
CA ALA A 78 -9.75 8.61 0.45
C ALA A 78 -9.53 7.14 0.03
N SER A 79 -8.80 6.35 0.82
CA SER A 79 -8.52 4.94 0.52
C SER A 79 -9.67 4.03 0.94
N ILE A 80 -10.41 4.42 1.98
CA ILE A 80 -11.48 3.61 2.57
C ILE A 80 -12.65 3.38 1.60
N PRO A 81 -13.19 4.39 0.88
CA PRO A 81 -14.26 4.16 -0.09
C PRO A 81 -13.86 3.18 -1.20
N LYS A 82 -12.59 3.22 -1.64
CA LYS A 82 -12.07 2.29 -2.64
C LYS A 82 -12.07 0.86 -2.11
N LEU A 83 -11.54 0.65 -0.91
CA LEU A 83 -11.53 -0.66 -0.27
C LEU A 83 -12.94 -1.21 -0.03
N ARG A 84 -13.87 -0.35 0.41
CA ARG A 84 -15.29 -0.72 0.55
C ARG A 84 -15.88 -1.21 -0.76
N LYS A 85 -15.61 -0.50 -1.87
CA LYS A 85 -16.07 -0.90 -3.19
C LYS A 85 -15.52 -2.26 -3.59
N VAL A 86 -14.20 -2.47 -3.47
CA VAL A 86 -13.60 -3.75 -3.87
C VAL A 86 -14.09 -4.91 -2.99
N LEU A 87 -14.29 -4.69 -1.69
CA LEU A 87 -14.93 -5.68 -0.83
C LEU A 87 -16.35 -5.99 -1.27
N ALA A 88 -17.16 -4.96 -1.55
CA ALA A 88 -18.54 -5.13 -2.00
C ALA A 88 -18.64 -5.85 -3.36
N ASP A 89 -17.74 -5.54 -4.30
CA ASP A 89 -17.64 -6.22 -5.60
C ASP A 89 -17.33 -7.72 -5.43
N ALA A 90 -16.67 -8.10 -4.33
CA ALA A 90 -16.41 -9.48 -3.94
C ALA A 90 -17.47 -10.08 -2.98
N GLY A 91 -18.56 -9.37 -2.71
CA GLY A 91 -19.60 -9.81 -1.76
C GLY A 91 -19.17 -9.81 -0.29
N LEU A 92 -18.09 -9.09 0.04
CA LEU A 92 -17.51 -8.98 1.36
C LEU A 92 -17.76 -7.59 1.97
N THR A 93 -17.63 -7.50 3.28
CA THR A 93 -17.71 -6.25 4.04
C THR A 93 -16.61 -6.20 5.11
N PHE A 94 -16.33 -5.00 5.63
CA PHE A 94 -15.46 -4.87 6.80
C PHE A 94 -16.09 -5.51 8.03
N ALA A 95 -15.27 -6.05 8.92
CA ALA A 95 -15.73 -6.61 10.17
C ALA A 95 -16.27 -5.51 11.11
N ALA A 96 -17.38 -5.80 11.78
CA ALA A 96 -18.01 -4.90 12.74
C ALA A 96 -17.17 -4.65 14.00
N LYS A 97 -16.28 -5.59 14.37
CA LYS A 97 -15.31 -5.45 15.46
C LYS A 97 -13.99 -6.11 15.08
N GLU A 98 -12.90 -5.52 15.54
CA GLU A 98 -11.54 -6.03 15.32
C GLU A 98 -11.40 -7.44 15.88
N SER A 99 -11.09 -8.42 15.02
CA SER A 99 -10.73 -9.77 15.45
C SER A 99 -9.21 -9.93 15.32
N GLN A 100 -8.47 -9.95 16.42
CA GLN A 100 -7.08 -10.42 16.48
C GLN A 100 -6.99 -11.71 17.31
N PRO A 101 -6.05 -12.65 17.07
CA PRO A 101 -5.31 -12.97 15.84
C PRO A 101 -5.41 -14.47 15.48
N ILE A 102 -5.29 -14.88 14.20
CA ILE A 102 -4.85 -16.26 13.90
C ILE A 102 -3.33 -16.30 13.90
N LYS A 103 -2.73 -16.34 15.09
CA LYS A 103 -1.37 -16.85 15.25
C LYS A 103 -1.43 -18.36 15.01
N LYS A 104 -0.96 -18.83 13.86
CA LYS A 104 -0.33 -20.14 13.77
C LYS A 104 1.01 -19.96 13.08
N VAL A 105 2.00 -19.49 13.86
CA VAL A 105 3.39 -19.91 13.68
C VAL A 105 3.33 -21.43 13.72
N HIS A 106 3.46 -22.08 12.56
CA HIS A 106 3.87 -23.47 12.55
C HIS A 106 5.39 -23.48 12.49
N ARG A 107 5.92 -24.10 13.54
CA ARG A 107 7.28 -24.53 13.86
C ARG A 107 8.22 -24.72 12.66
#